data_AF-A0A377VX89-F1
#
_entry.id   AF-A0A377VX89-F1
#
_cell.length_a   1.000
_cell.length_b   1.000
_cell.length_c   1.000
_cell.angle_alpha   90.00
_cell.angle_beta   90.00
_cell.angle_gamma   90.00
#
_symmetry.space_group_name_H-M   'P 1'
#
loop_
_entity.id
_entity.type
_entity.pdbx_description
1 polymer ?
#
loop_
_entity_poly.entity_id
_entity_poly.type
_entity_poly.pdbx_seq_one_letter_code
_entity_poly.pdbx_strand_id
1 'polypeptide(L)'
;MLNKRGEMFNACKTWLKLGGALDDQETADDLSAAEYKVRVDGKIVMEPKEDIKERLGRSPGKGDALLLTFAYPVTKRSDFPAAGGKQPNVISEYDPWA
;
A
#
# COMPACT_ATOMS: atom_id res chain seq x y z
N MET A 1 3.99 -2.14 -11.91
CA MET A 1 4.85 -2.02 -10.72
C MET A 1 5.69 -3.28 -10.61
N LEU A 2 6.94 -3.20 -10.14
CA LEU A 2 7.80 -4.40 -10.03
C LEU A 2 7.47 -5.25 -8.80
N ASN A 3 7.13 -4.62 -7.67
CA ASN A 3 7.03 -5.27 -6.37
C ASN A 3 5.78 -4.82 -5.60
N LYS A 4 5.49 -5.54 -4.50
CA LYS A 4 4.32 -5.26 -3.65
C LYS A 4 4.31 -3.85 -3.09
N ARG A 5 5.49 -3.32 -2.73
CA ARG A 5 5.63 -1.93 -2.26
C ARG A 5 5.12 -0.93 -3.30
N GLY A 6 5.51 -1.10 -4.56
CA GLY A 6 5.00 -0.29 -5.65
C GLY A 6 3.48 -0.40 -5.82
N GLU A 7 2.92 -1.60 -5.73
CA GLU A 7 1.46 -1.78 -5.79
C GLU A 7 0.73 -1.03 -4.67
N MET A 8 1.24 -1.12 -3.43
CA MET A 8 0.68 -0.41 -2.27
C MET A 8 0.72 1.11 -2.46
N PHE A 9 1.84 1.65 -2.96
CA PHE A 9 1.94 3.08 -3.30
C PHE A 9 0.92 3.50 -4.36
N ASN A 10 0.72 2.68 -5.39
CA ASN A 10 -0.26 2.99 -6.44
C ASN A 10 -1.70 2.93 -5.92
N ALA A 11 -2.01 1.99 -5.04
CA ALA A 11 -3.30 1.90 -4.37
C ALA A 11 -3.56 3.10 -3.46
N CYS A 12 -2.58 3.47 -2.62
CA CYS A 12 -2.66 4.66 -1.77
C CYS A 12 -2.82 5.95 -2.59
N LYS A 13 -2.06 6.11 -3.67
CA LYS A 13 -2.21 7.23 -4.62
C LYS A 13 -3.61 7.30 -5.22
N THR A 14 -4.18 6.15 -5.59
CA THR A 14 -5.54 6.08 -6.13
C THR A 14 -6.56 6.47 -5.08
N TRP A 15 -6.41 5.97 -3.84
CA TRP A 15 -7.26 6.34 -2.71
C TRP A 15 -7.23 7.85 -2.43
N LEU A 16 -6.05 8.48 -2.39
CA LEU A 16 -5.91 9.93 -2.24
C LEU A 16 -6.66 10.69 -3.35
N LYS A 17 -6.57 10.24 -4.60
CA LYS A 17 -7.30 10.84 -5.74
C LYS A 17 -8.81 10.69 -5.64
N LEU A 18 -9.31 9.64 -4.97
CA LEU A 18 -10.73 9.39 -4.76
C LEU A 18 -11.30 10.16 -3.55
N GLY A 19 -10.50 11.02 -2.91
CA GLY A 19 -10.91 11.81 -1.75
C GLY A 19 -10.41 11.26 -0.41
N GLY A 20 -9.47 10.31 -0.43
CA GLY A 20 -8.71 9.95 0.76
C GLY A 20 -8.01 11.18 1.36
N ALA A 21 -8.05 11.32 2.68
CA ALA A 21 -7.50 12.46 3.40
C ALA A 21 -6.46 12.00 4.40
N LEU A 22 -5.37 12.77 4.52
CA LEU A 22 -4.35 12.61 5.54
C LEU A 22 -4.52 13.75 6.54
N ASP A 23 -4.69 13.41 7.81
CA ASP A 23 -4.80 14.35 8.94
C ASP A 23 -3.47 14.54 9.69
N ASP A 24 -2.48 13.69 9.42
CA ASP A 24 -1.14 13.73 10.00
C ASP A 24 -0.11 14.21 8.98
N GLN A 25 0.55 15.34 9.29
CA GLN A 25 1.55 15.96 8.42
C GLN A 25 2.77 15.06 8.18
N GLU A 26 3.23 14.34 9.20
CA GLU A 26 4.39 13.45 9.08
C GLU A 26 4.13 12.30 8.10
N THR A 27 2.91 11.75 8.09
CA THR A 27 2.47 10.75 7.11
C THR A 27 2.48 11.33 5.69
N ALA A 28 2.03 12.57 5.52
CA ALA A 28 2.07 13.24 4.21
C ALA A 28 3.52 13.48 3.74
N ASP A 29 4.40 13.91 4.64
CA ASP A 29 5.82 14.13 4.35
C ASP A 29 6.53 12.81 4.00
N ASP A 30 6.26 11.74 4.74
CA ASP A 30 6.81 10.40 4.48
C ASP A 30 6.42 9.88 3.10
N LEU A 31 5.14 10.00 2.74
CA LEU A 31 4.65 9.58 1.42
C LEU A 31 5.22 10.42 0.28
N SER A 32 5.37 11.73 0.51
CA SER A 32 5.88 12.67 -0.49
C SER A 32 7.39 12.55 -0.70
N ALA A 33 8.11 12.04 0.30
CA ALA A 33 9.56 11.88 0.20
C ALA A 33 9.99 10.70 -0.67
N ALA A 34 9.16 9.67 -0.86
CA ALA A 34 9.54 8.47 -1.61
C ALA A 34 9.53 8.72 -3.13
N GLU A 35 10.67 8.51 -3.78
CA GLU A 35 10.78 8.61 -5.24
C GLU A 35 10.64 7.25 -5.94
N TYR A 36 10.48 7.28 -7.27
CA TYR A 36 10.45 6.08 -8.10
C TYR A 36 11.54 6.12 -9.18
N LYS A 37 12.05 4.95 -9.54
CA LYS A 37 13.01 4.75 -10.63
C LYS A 37 12.39 3.83 -11.67
N VAL A 38 12.60 4.14 -12.95
CA VAL A 38 12.23 3.28 -14.07
C VAL A 38 13.44 2.42 -14.43
N ARG A 39 13.29 1.10 -14.39
CA ARG A 39 14.34 0.16 -14.80
C ARG A 39 14.38 0.02 -16.32
N VAL A 40 15.47 -0.56 -16.82
CA VAL A 40 15.69 -0.83 -18.26
C VAL A 40 14.60 -1.76 -18.84
N ASP A 41 14.00 -2.64 -18.03
CA ASP A 41 12.88 -3.49 -18.41
C ASP A 41 11.52 -2.77 -18.42
N GLY A 42 11.51 -1.44 -18.26
CA GLY A 42 10.32 -0.59 -18.24
C GLY A 42 9.52 -0.64 -16.94
N LYS A 43 9.95 -1.41 -15.93
CA LYS A 43 9.22 -1.53 -14.66
C LYS A 43 9.58 -0.39 -13.71
N ILE A 44 8.55 0.11 -13.01
CA ILE A 44 8.68 1.12 -11.96
C ILE A 44 8.99 0.44 -10.62
N VAL A 45 10.00 0.96 -9.92
CA VAL A 45 10.42 0.55 -8.58
C VAL A 45 10.48 1.77 -7.67
N MET A 46 9.96 1.63 -6.46
CA MET A 46 10.06 2.68 -5.43
C MET A 46 11.44 2.66 -4.77
N GLU A 47 11.96 3.84 -4.44
CA GLU A 47 13.20 4.05 -3.67
C GLU A 47 13.17 3.22 -2.38
N PRO A 48 14.21 2.41 -2.06
CA PRO A 48 14.24 1.59 -0.85
C PRO A 48 14.26 2.47 0.41
N LYS A 49 13.79 1.93 1.54
CA LYS A 49 13.64 2.71 2.79
C LYS A 49 15.00 3.16 3.35
N GLU A 50 16.04 2.38 3.08
CA GLU A 50 17.41 2.62 3.49
C GLU A 50 17.94 3.91 2.86
N ASP A 51 17.76 4.08 1.55
CA ASP A 51 18.14 5.29 0.81
C ASP A 51 17.35 6.52 1.32
N ILE A 52 16.04 6.37 1.56
CA ILE A 52 15.20 7.45 2.12
C ILE A 52 15.73 7.86 3.50
N LYS A 53 16.06 6.87 4.35
CA LYS A 53 16.59 7.11 5.69
C LYS A 53 17.95 7.79 5.66
N GLU A 54 18.83 7.42 4.74
CA GLU A 54 20.13 8.07 4.53
C GLU A 54 19.95 9.53 4.12
N ARG A 55 19.02 9.82 3.20
CA ARG A 55 18.74 11.16 2.69
C ARG A 55 18.04 12.08 3.70
N LEU A 56 17.05 11.57 4.43
CA LEU A 56 16.23 12.36 5.36
C LEU A 56 16.76 12.35 6.80
N GLY A 57 17.71 11.46 7.13
CA GLY A 57 18.16 11.25 8.51
C GLY A 57 17.13 10.55 9.43
N ARG A 58 15.94 10.22 8.91
CA ARG A 58 14.87 9.51 9.62
C ARG A 58 14.17 8.51 8.70
N SER A 59 13.62 7.44 9.28
CA SER A 59 12.85 6.45 8.52
C SER A 59 11.44 6.96 8.23
N PRO A 60 10.88 6.73 7.02
CA PRO A 60 9.50 7.11 6.66
C PRO A 60 8.47 6.12 7.23
N GLY A 61 8.51 5.91 8.54
CA GLY A 61 7.80 4.81 9.20
C GLY A 61 6.27 4.94 9.17
N LYS A 62 5.74 6.17 9.27
CA LYS A 62 4.28 6.37 9.26
C LYS A 62 3.71 6.18 7.87
N GLY A 63 4.40 6.70 6.84
CA GLY A 63 4.03 6.46 5.45
C GLY A 63 4.02 4.97 5.11
N ASP A 64 5.07 4.24 5.46
CA ASP A 64 5.13 2.78 5.24
C ASP A 64 4.03 2.03 6.02
N ALA A 65 3.70 2.45 7.25
CA ALA A 65 2.61 1.86 8.03
C ALA A 65 1.24 2.03 7.33
N LEU A 66 0.97 3.22 6.78
CA LEU A 66 -0.23 3.45 5.99
C LEU A 66 -0.24 2.57 4.73
N LEU A 67 0.89 2.45 4.02
CA LEU A 67 0.98 1.63 2.80
C LEU A 67 0.65 0.16 3.05
N LEU A 68 1.06 -0.40 4.21
CA LEU A 68 0.74 -1.78 4.57
C LEU A 68 -0.78 -2.05 4.62
N THR A 69 -1.59 -1.05 4.93
CA THR A 69 -3.06 -1.18 4.91
C THR A 69 -3.62 -1.40 3.50
N PHE A 70 -2.84 -1.08 2.46
CA PHE A 70 -3.17 -1.30 1.05
C PHE A 70 -2.56 -2.60 0.49
N ALA A 71 -1.89 -3.43 1.31
CA ALA A 71 -1.28 -4.67 0.85
C ALA A 71 -2.33 -5.62 0.25
N TYR A 72 -3.49 -5.73 0.88
CA TYR A 72 -4.58 -6.59 0.44
C TYR A 72 -5.92 -5.86 0.61
N PRO A 73 -6.92 -6.13 -0.26
CA PRO A 73 -8.24 -5.55 -0.10
C PRO A 73 -8.88 -6.05 1.20
N VAL A 74 -9.24 -5.13 2.10
CA VAL A 74 -9.98 -5.45 3.31
C VAL A 74 -11.47 -5.24 3.03
N THR A 75 -12.24 -6.33 3.07
CA THR A 75 -13.70 -6.28 2.94
C THR A 75 -14.33 -6.45 4.32
N LYS A 76 -15.48 -5.81 4.57
CA LYS A 76 -16.23 -6.06 5.79
C LYS A 76 -16.64 -7.53 5.81
N ARG A 77 -16.43 -8.19 6.95
CA ARG A 77 -16.99 -9.52 7.18
C ARG A 77 -18.50 -9.43 7.00
N SER A 78 -19.04 -10.15 6.01
CA SER A 78 -20.47 -10.19 5.76
C SER A 78 -21.11 -11.19 6.74
N ASP A 79 -21.83 -10.68 7.73
CA ASP A 79 -22.60 -11.53 8.67
C ASP A 79 -23.95 -11.98 8.09
N PHE A 80 -24.26 -11.61 6.84
CA PHE A 80 -25.47 -12.06 6.16
C PHE A 80 -25.33 -13.53 5.76
N PRO A 81 -26.21 -14.44 6.21
CA PRO A 81 -26.27 -15.78 5.65
C PRO A 81 -26.60 -15.63 4.16
N ALA A 82 -25.73 -16.16 3.30
CA ALA A 82 -25.90 -16.08 1.86
C ALA A 82 -27.26 -16.67 1.47
N ALA A 83 -28.25 -15.80 1.21
CA ALA A 83 -29.50 -16.19 0.60
C ALA A 83 -29.21 -16.53 -0.87
N GLY A 84 -28.79 -17.77 -1.13
CA GLY A 84 -28.79 -18.38 -2.47
C GLY A 84 -27.73 -17.92 -3.48
N GLY A 85 -26.79 -17.04 -3.13
CA GLY A 85 -25.70 -16.62 -4.02
C GLY A 85 -24.38 -17.32 -3.70
N LYS A 86 -23.61 -17.74 -4.73
CA LYS A 86 -22.21 -18.17 -4.57
C LYS A 86 -21.48 -17.14 -3.71
N GLN A 87 -20.94 -17.59 -2.57
CA GLN A 87 -20.12 -16.73 -1.73
C GLN A 87 -18.97 -16.17 -2.59
N PRO A 88 -18.66 -14.87 -2.53
CA PRO A 88 -17.44 -14.37 -3.12
C PRO A 88 -16.28 -15.16 -2.53
N ASN A 89 -15.28 -15.53 -3.35
CA ASN A 89 -14.08 -16.22 -2.90
C ASN A 89 -13.32 -15.31 -1.92
N VAL A 90 -13.74 -15.29 -0.66
CA VAL A 90 -13.03 -14.66 0.44
C VAL A 90 -11.93 -15.63 0.83
N ILE A 91 -10.70 -15.27 0.51
CA ILE A 91 -9.53 -15.94 1.10
C ILE A 91 -9.47 -15.44 2.54
N SER A 92 -10.11 -16.19 3.45
CA SER A 92 -10.18 -15.85 4.87
C SER A 92 -8.91 -16.22 5.64
N GLU A 93 -8.12 -17.15 5.10
CA GLU A 93 -6.89 -17.62 5.70
C GLU A 93 -5.70 -16.93 5.04
N TYR A 94 -5.00 -16.10 5.82
CA TYR A 94 -3.74 -15.51 5.42
C TYR A 94 -2.63 -16.56 5.56
N ASP A 95 -2.07 -17.03 4.45
CA ASP A 95 -0.87 -17.87 4.44
C ASP A 95 0.38 -16.97 4.28
N PRO A 96 1.22 -16.82 5.32
CA PRO A 96 2.44 -16.03 5.24
C PRO A 96 3.53 -16.63 4.33
N TRP A 97 3.34 -17.84 3.80
CA TRP A 97 4.31 -18.58 2.98
C TRP A 97 3.81 -18.90 1.55
N ALA A 98 2.62 -18.45 1.18
CA ALA A 98 2.04 -18.64 -0.16
C ALA A 98 2.64 -17.71 -1.23
#